data_AF-A0A927JGT0-F1
#
_entry.id   AF-A0A927JGT0-F1
#
_cell.length_a   1.000
_cell.length_b   1.000
_cell.length_c   1.000
_cell.angle_alpha   90.00
_cell.angle_beta   90.00
_cell.angle_gamma   90.00
#
_symmetry.space_group_name_H-M   'P 1'
#
loop_
_entity.id
_entity.type
_entity.pdbx_description
1 polymer ?
#
loop_
_entity_poly.entity_id
_entity_poly.type
_entity_poly.pdbx_seq_one_letter_code
_entity_poly.pdbx_strand_id
1 'polypeptide(L)' 'MHRISGILNQPLSIESDTEVSGIVNGSITVRAGCHLRMSGMVEGDIIVEPGARLDVTGMVSGRIVHS' A
#
# COMPACT_ATOMS: atom_id res chain seq x y z
N MET A 1 4.77 13.58 -2.97
CA MET A 1 3.75 12.53 -2.80
C MET A 1 3.36 12.01 -4.17
N HIS A 2 3.67 10.75 -4.46
CA HIS A 2 3.32 10.10 -5.73
C HIS A 2 1.85 9.67 -5.71
N ARG A 3 1.20 9.64 -6.88
CA ARG A 3 -0.18 9.16 -7.00
C ARG A 3 -0.22 8.01 -7.98
N ILE A 4 -0.88 6.93 -7.58
CA ILE A 4 -1.05 5.73 -8.38
C ILE A 4 -2.54 5.42 -8.46
N SER A 5 -3.03 5.28 -9.69
CA SER A 5 -4.43 5.00 -10.00
C SER A 5 -4.52 3.98 -11.13
N GLY A 6 -5.60 3.19 -11.14
CA GLY A 6 -5.81 2.12 -12.10
C GLY A 6 -5.72 0.74 -11.45
N ILE A 7 -5.50 -0.29 -12.27
CA ILE A 7 -5.40 -1.68 -11.81
C ILE A 7 -3.94 -2.11 -11.95
N LEU A 8 -3.33 -2.52 -10.86
CA LEU A 8 -1.97 -3.04 -10.80
C LEU A 8 -2.04 -4.53 -10.48
N ASN A 9 -1.69 -5.36 -11.46
CA ASN A 9 -1.66 -6.83 -11.30
C ASN A 9 -0.28 -7.33 -10.88
N GLN A 10 0.36 -6.61 -9.95
CA GLN A 10 1.70 -6.92 -9.46
C GLN A 10 1.90 -6.38 -8.05
N PRO A 11 2.86 -6.93 -7.28
CA PRO A 11 3.27 -6.35 -6.01
C PRO A 11 3.79 -4.92 -6.18
N LEU A 12 3.64 -4.11 -5.13
CA LEU A 12 4.04 -2.70 -5.11
C LEU A 12 4.97 -2.41 -3.92
N SER A 13 6.13 -1.82 -4.19
CA SER A 13 7.06 -1.33 -3.15
C SER A 13 6.93 0.20 -3.07
N ILE A 14 6.57 0.71 -1.89
CA ILE A 14 6.43 2.14 -1.63
C ILE A 14 7.75 2.63 -1.06
N GLU A 15 8.54 3.28 -1.91
CA GLU A 15 9.87 3.82 -1.57
C GLU A 15 9.85 5.34 -1.33
N SER A 16 8.67 5.95 -1.43
CA SER A 16 8.42 7.36 -1.12
C SER A 16 6.94 7.56 -0.83
N ASP A 17 6.58 8.67 -0.18
CA ASP A 17 5.19 8.96 0.18
C ASP A 17 4.26 8.86 -1.05
N THR A 18 3.27 7.97 -0.96
CA THR A 18 2.44 7.56 -2.10
C THR A 18 0.97 7.46 -1.72
N GLU A 19 0.10 7.91 -2.61
CA GLU A 19 -1.35 7.74 -2.55
C GLU A 19 -1.80 6.72 -3.61
N VAL A 20 -2.51 5.68 -3.19
CA VAL A 20 -3.07 4.64 -4.05
C VAL A 20 -4.59 4.69 -3.98
N SER A 21 -5.24 5.04 -5.09
CA SER A 21 -6.70 5.07 -5.21
C SER A 21 -7.24 4.02 -6.19
N GLY A 22 -6.41 3.07 -6.59
CA GLY A 22 -6.71 2.01 -7.55
C GLY A 22 -6.91 0.64 -6.93
N ILE A 23 -6.89 -0.40 -7.76
CA ILE A 23 -6.90 -1.80 -7.33
C ILE A 23 -5.48 -2.34 -7.44
N VAL A 24 -4.97 -2.95 -6.37
CA VAL A 24 -3.69 -3.66 -6.36
C VAL A 24 -3.95 -5.15 -6.14
N ASN A 25 -3.81 -5.93 -7.20
CA ASN A 25 -3.90 -7.39 -7.17
C ASN A 25 -2.54 -7.99 -6.84
N GLY A 26 -2.05 -7.65 -5.65
CA GLY A 26 -0.73 -8.04 -5.15
C GLY A 26 -0.48 -7.46 -3.76
N SER A 27 0.60 -7.91 -3.13
CA SER A 27 1.00 -7.38 -1.83
C SER A 27 1.67 -6.01 -1.97
N ILE A 28 1.47 -5.15 -0.96
CA ILE A 28 2.13 -3.85 -0.89
C ILE A 28 3.15 -3.87 0.24
N THR A 29 4.38 -3.44 -0.03
CA THR A 29 5.40 -3.23 0.99
C THR A 29 5.64 -1.74 1.15
N VAL A 30 5.41 -1.21 2.35
CA VAL A 30 5.69 0.18 2.70
C VAL A 30 7.04 0.25 3.39
N ARG A 31 8.02 0.89 2.74
CA ARG A 31 9.38 1.00 3.26
C ARG A 31 9.46 1.93 4.46
N ALA A 32 10.46 1.69 5.31
CA ALA A 32 10.71 2.49 6.50
C ALA A 32 10.75 4.00 6.18
N GLY A 33 10.08 4.80 7.00
CA GLY A 33 10.01 6.26 6.85
C GLY A 33 9.09 6.75 5.73
N CYS A 34 8.43 5.86 4.99
CA CYS A 34 7.46 6.25 3.95
C CYS A 34 6.03 6.26 4.47
N HIS A 35 5.17 7.06 3.82
CA HIS A 35 3.75 7.11 4.09
C HIS A 35 2.92 6.60 2.90
N LEU A 36 2.16 5.53 3.11
CA LEU A 36 1.15 5.05 2.17
C LEU A 36 -0.24 5.53 2.59
N ARG A 37 -0.92 6.28 1.71
CA ARG A 37 -2.36 6.57 1.81
C ARG A 37 -3.12 5.74 0.80
N MET A 38 -4.12 4.99 1.25
CA MET A 38 -4.81 4.04 0.40
C MET A 38 -6.32 4.21 0.51
N SER A 39 -6.96 4.51 -0.61
CA SER A 39 -8.42 4.66 -0.72
C SER A 39 -9.06 3.62 -1.64
N GLY A 40 -8.24 2.80 -2.30
CA GLY A 40 -8.70 1.72 -3.19
C GLY A 40 -8.76 0.34 -2.54
N MET A 41 -8.59 -0.70 -3.36
CA MET A 41 -8.65 -2.10 -2.92
C MET A 41 -7.29 -2.77 -3.06
N VAL A 42 -6.90 -3.58 -2.07
CA VAL A 42 -5.73 -4.45 -2.14
C VAL A 42 -6.17 -5.89 -1.93
N GLU A 43 -5.90 -6.74 -2.91
CA GLU A 43 -6.23 -8.17 -2.84
C GLU A 43 -5.12 -9.00 -2.15
N GLY A 44 -3.98 -8.39 -1.82
CA GLY A 44 -2.85 -9.01 -1.11
C GLY A 44 -2.65 -8.54 0.32
N ASP A 45 -1.50 -8.91 0.89
CA ASP A 45 -1.05 -8.46 2.21
C ASP A 45 -0.40 -7.06 2.11
N ILE A 46 -0.51 -6.25 3.16
CA ILE A 46 0.23 -4.99 3.29
C ILE A 46 1.29 -5.16 4.37
N ILE A 47 2.55 -5.04 4.01
CA ILE A 47 3.71 -5.15 4.89
C ILE A 47 4.19 -3.74 5.20
N VAL A 48 4.14 -3.34 6.46
CA VAL A 48 4.55 -2.02 6.92
C VAL A 48 5.86 -2.18 7.69
N GLU A 49 6.95 -1.66 7.13
CA GLU A 49 8.26 -1.68 7.78
C GLU A 49 8.34 -0.72 8.99
N PRO A 50 9.33 -0.88 9.90
CA PRO A 50 9.44 -0.03 11.08
C PRO A 50 9.56 1.45 10.71
N GLY A 51 8.74 2.28 11.34
CA GLY A 51 8.71 3.73 11.08
C GLY A 51 7.98 4.15 9.80
N ALA A 52 7.45 3.20 9.02
CA ALA A 52 6.51 3.51 7.97
C ALA A 52 5.13 3.87 8.53
N ARG A 53 4.33 4.59 7.74
CA ARG A 53 2.94 4.96 8.06
C ARG A 53 2.00 4.43 7.00
N LEU A 54 0.86 3.92 7.45
CA LEU A 54 -0.19 3.39 6.60
C LEU A 54 -1.53 4.01 7.01
N ASP A 55 -2.16 4.76 6.10
CA ASP A 55 -3.53 5.24 6.23
C ASP A 55 -4.42 4.52 5.21
N VAL A 56 -5.30 3.63 5.67
CA VAL A 56 -6.26 2.93 4.81
C VAL A 56 -7.67 3.43 5.05
N THR A 57 -8.30 3.91 3.98
CA THR A 57 -9.72 4.27 3.90
C THR A 57 -10.50 3.35 2.97
N GLY A 58 -9.80 2.47 2.25
CA GLY A 58 -10.38 1.45 1.35
C GLY A 58 -10.41 0.05 1.95
N MET A 59 -10.31 -0.97 1.10
CA MET A 59 -10.43 -2.38 1.49
C MET A 59 -9.11 -3.13 1.32
N VAL A 60 -8.78 -3.97 2.30
CA VAL A 60 -7.65 -4.91 2.26
C VAL A 60 -8.21 -6.31 2.44
N SER A 61 -8.09 -7.16 1.43
CA SER A 61 -8.55 -8.55 1.49
C SER A 61 -7.55 -9.46 2.21
N GLY A 62 -6.26 -9.11 2.18
CA GLY A 62 -5.21 -9.81 2.93
C GLY A 62 -5.06 -9.28 4.35
N ARG A 63 -3.86 -9.48 4.90
CA ARG A 63 -3.48 -9.05 6.24
C ARG A 63 -2.62 -7.79 6.18
N ILE A 64 -2.76 -6.95 7.20
CA ILE A 64 -1.81 -5.86 7.46
C ILE A 64 -0.79 -6.40 8.47
N VAL A 65 0.46 -6.51 8.05
CA VAL A 65 1.57 -7.04 8.84
C VAL A 65 2.53 -5.90 9.15
N HIS A 66 2.85 -5.71 10.42
CA HIS A 66 3.91 -4.79 10.83
C HIS A 66 5.16 -5.64 11.09
N SER A 67 6.23 -5.42 10.31
CA SER A 67 7.52 -6.11 10.47
C SER A 67 8.49 -5.27 11.26
#